data_AF-A0A392P3F9-F1
#
_entry.id   AF-A0A392P3F9-F1
#
_cell.length_a   1.000
_cell.length_b   1.000
_cell.length_c   1.000
_cell.angle_alpha   90.00
_cell.angle_beta   90.00
_cell.angle_gamma   90.00
#
_symmetry.space_group_name_H-M   'P 1'
#
loop_
_entity.id
_entity.type
_entity.pdbx_description
1 polymer ?
#
loop_
_entity_poly.entity_id
_entity_poly.type
_entity_poly.pdbx_seq_one_letter_code
_entity_poly.pdbx_strand_id
1 'polypeptide(L)'
;VDRGVTLSEALLRHDKWLEKKGIKNANFAVVTWSNWDCRVMLESECRFKKIRKPPYFNRWINLRIPFSEVFGAVRCNLKEAVEIAGL
;
A
#
# COMPACT_ATOMS: atom_id res chain seq x y z
N VAL A 1 -0.93 -16.28 -11.15
CA VAL A 1 -1.90 -17.27 -10.61
C VAL A 1 -2.96 -17.50 -11.67
N ASP A 2 -3.42 -18.72 -11.84
CA ASP A 2 -4.15 -19.14 -13.05
C ASP A 2 -5.49 -18.41 -13.25
N ARG A 3 -6.04 -17.83 -12.18
CA ARG A 3 -7.28 -17.03 -12.20
C ARG A 3 -7.07 -15.54 -11.93
N GLY A 4 -5.83 -15.07 -11.96
CA GLY A 4 -5.47 -13.67 -11.69
C GLY A 4 -5.60 -12.78 -12.92
N VAL A 5 -5.70 -11.47 -12.69
CA VAL A 5 -5.53 -10.47 -13.75
C VAL A 5 -4.07 -9.99 -13.79
N THR A 6 -3.65 -9.41 -14.92
CA THR A 6 -2.33 -8.77 -15.01
C THR A 6 -2.23 -7.57 -14.06
N LEU A 7 -1.02 -7.18 -13.68
CA LEU A 7 -0.81 -6.00 -12.84
C LEU A 7 -1.40 -4.74 -13.49
N SER A 8 -1.22 -4.56 -14.81
CA SER A 8 -1.77 -3.41 -15.53
C SER A 8 -3.30 -3.34 -15.41
N GLU A 9 -3.97 -4.47 -15.57
CA GLU A 9 -5.42 -4.57 -15.42
C GLU A 9 -5.86 -4.34 -13.96
N ALA A 10 -5.13 -4.89 -12.99
CA ALA A 10 -5.42 -4.66 -11.57
C ALA A 10 -5.32 -3.17 -11.20
N LEU A 11 -4.27 -2.48 -11.65
CA LEU A 11 -4.07 -1.05 -11.42
C LEU A 11 -5.16 -0.20 -12.08
N LEU A 12 -5.58 -0.55 -13.30
CA LEU A 12 -6.69 0.11 -13.99
C LEU A 12 -8.03 -0.09 -13.24
N ARG A 13 -8.30 -1.31 -12.78
CA ARG A 13 -9.51 -1.61 -11.99
C ARG A 13 -9.51 -0.87 -10.66
N HIS A 14 -8.37 -0.80 -10.00
CA HIS A 14 -8.21 -0.03 -8.76
C HIS A 14 -8.49 1.46 -9.00
N ASP A 15 -7.93 2.04 -10.05
CA ASP A 15 -8.14 3.45 -10.41
C ASP A 15 -9.63 3.77 -10.69
N LYS A 16 -10.31 2.91 -11.46
CA LYS A 16 -11.76 3.02 -11.71
C LYS A 16 -12.59 2.86 -10.42
N TRP A 17 -12.15 2.01 -9.51
CA TRP A 17 -12.81 1.84 -8.22
C TRP A 17 -12.68 3.10 -7.34
N LEU A 18 -11.49 3.73 -7.29
CA LEU A 18 -11.30 5.02 -6.62
C LEU A 18 -12.24 6.10 -7.18
N GLU A 19 -12.39 6.14 -8.50
CA GLU A 19 -13.28 7.07 -9.19
C GLU A 19 -14.74 6.82 -8.84
N LYS A 20 -15.20 5.56 -8.90
CA LYS A 20 -16.56 5.17 -8.51
C LYS A 20 -16.87 5.49 -7.04
N LYS A 21 -15.87 5.44 -6.17
CA LYS A 21 -16.00 5.80 -4.75
C LYS A 21 -15.96 7.32 -4.51
N GLY A 22 -15.73 8.13 -5.53
CA GLY A 22 -15.61 9.59 -5.41
C GLY A 22 -14.33 10.04 -4.69
N ILE A 23 -13.37 9.14 -4.47
CA ILE A 23 -12.15 9.42 -3.69
C ILE A 23 -10.97 9.82 -4.56
N LYS A 24 -11.01 9.55 -5.87
CA LYS A 24 -9.91 9.87 -6.79
C LYS A 24 -9.53 11.35 -6.81
N ASN A 25 -10.50 12.23 -6.60
CA ASN A 25 -10.33 13.69 -6.53
C ASN A 25 -10.41 14.25 -5.10
N ALA A 26 -10.49 13.38 -4.09
CA ALA A 26 -10.51 13.77 -2.69
C ALA A 26 -9.09 13.65 -2.08
N ASN A 27 -8.93 14.17 -0.87
CA ASN A 27 -7.73 13.90 -0.08
C ASN A 27 -7.81 12.48 0.49
N PHE A 28 -6.92 11.59 0.04
CA PHE A 28 -6.74 10.26 0.60
C PHE A 28 -5.26 9.89 0.67
N ALA A 29 -4.95 8.86 1.46
CA ALA A 29 -3.62 8.29 1.53
C ALA A 29 -3.70 6.76 1.50
N VAL A 30 -2.73 6.14 0.83
CA VAL A 30 -2.48 4.71 0.96
C VAL A 30 -1.78 4.48 2.30
N VAL A 31 -2.18 3.45 3.03
CA VAL A 31 -1.53 3.05 4.29
C VAL A 31 -0.96 1.65 4.11
N THR A 32 0.30 1.45 4.48
CA THR A 32 0.99 0.16 4.42
C THR A 32 1.72 -0.09 5.72
N TRP A 33 1.94 -1.36 6.09
CA TRP A 33 2.67 -1.68 7.31
C TRP A 33 4.13 -1.22 7.24
N SER A 34 4.74 -1.23 6.06
CA SER A 34 6.12 -0.78 5.87
C SER A 34 6.31 -0.13 4.51
N ASN A 35 7.54 0.31 4.22
CA ASN A 35 7.90 0.77 2.89
C ASN A 35 7.87 -0.34 1.82
N TRP A 36 7.76 -1.61 2.21
CA TRP A 36 7.91 -2.74 1.30
C TRP A 36 6.89 -2.72 0.15
N ASP A 37 5.61 -2.51 0.44
CA ASP A 37 4.54 -2.65 -0.55
C ASP A 37 4.66 -1.62 -1.69
N CYS A 38 4.70 -0.31 -1.35
CA CYS A 38 4.68 0.76 -2.35
C CYS A 38 6.06 1.12 -2.92
N ARG A 39 7.12 1.06 -2.09
CA ARG A 39 8.47 1.48 -2.49
C ARG A 39 9.27 0.36 -3.15
N VAL A 40 9.10 -0.88 -2.68
CA VAL A 40 9.92 -2.01 -3.12
C VAL A 40 9.14 -2.89 -4.08
N MET A 41 8.06 -3.51 -3.62
CA MET A 41 7.35 -4.54 -4.37
C MET A 41 6.66 -3.95 -5.60
N LEU A 42 5.75 -2.97 -5.41
CA LEU A 42 5.00 -2.39 -6.53
C LEU A 42 5.91 -1.65 -7.51
N GLU A 43 6.92 -0.93 -7.02
CA GLU A 43 7.91 -0.24 -7.86
C GLU A 43 8.68 -1.22 -8.73
N SER A 44 9.22 -2.29 -8.13
CA SER A 44 10.02 -3.30 -8.84
C SER A 44 9.18 -4.02 -9.90
N GLU A 45 7.96 -4.41 -9.55
CA GLU A 45 7.05 -5.10 -10.47
C GLU A 45 6.60 -4.19 -11.63
N CYS A 46 6.31 -2.92 -11.35
CA CYS A 46 6.01 -1.92 -12.37
C CYS A 46 7.19 -1.71 -13.33
N ARG A 47 8.40 -1.57 -12.78
CA ARG A 47 9.63 -1.42 -13.58
C ARG A 47 9.89 -2.64 -14.45
N PHE A 48 9.79 -3.84 -13.87
CA PHE A 48 10.00 -5.10 -14.58
C PHE A 48 9.01 -5.28 -15.74
N LYS A 49 7.73 -4.96 -15.52
CA LYS A 49 6.68 -5.08 -16.54
C LYS A 49 6.53 -3.85 -17.44
N LYS A 50 7.38 -2.82 -17.26
CA LYS A 50 7.31 -1.53 -17.98
C LYS A 50 5.93 -0.84 -17.84
N ILE A 51 5.33 -0.93 -16.66
CA ILE A 51 4.07 -0.29 -16.30
C ILE A 51 4.38 1.01 -15.55
N ARG A 52 3.68 2.10 -15.88
CA ARG A 52 3.76 3.34 -15.09
C ARG A 52 3.03 3.14 -13.76
N LYS A 53 3.75 3.23 -12.64
CA LYS A 53 3.14 3.18 -11.32
C LYS A 53 2.17 4.36 -11.11
N PRO A 54 0.92 4.14 -10.66
CA PRO A 54 0.00 5.23 -10.38
C PRO A 54 0.56 6.19 -9.32
N PRO A 55 0.50 7.53 -9.54
CA PRO A 55 1.16 8.50 -8.67
C PRO A 55 0.71 8.48 -7.21
N TYR A 56 -0.52 8.06 -6.92
CA TYR A 56 -1.01 7.94 -5.53
C TYR A 56 -0.34 6.82 -4.73
N PHE A 57 0.40 5.91 -5.38
CA PHE A 57 1.28 4.95 -4.69
C PHE A 57 2.71 5.50 -4.46
N ASN A 58 3.03 6.72 -4.91
CA ASN A 58 4.31 7.37 -4.58
C ASN A 58 4.29 8.09 -3.22
N ARG A 59 3.13 8.16 -2.59
CA ARG A 59 2.96 8.74 -1.25
C ARG A 59 2.09 7.78 -0.44
N TRP A 60 2.60 7.30 0.67
CA TRP A 60 1.88 6.40 1.58
C TRP A 60 2.26 6.72 3.02
N ILE A 61 1.40 6.29 3.95
CA ILE A 61 1.69 6.29 5.38
C ILE A 61 2.29 4.93 5.70
N ASN A 62 3.55 4.93 6.15
CA ASN A 62 4.19 3.76 6.73
C ASN A 62 3.73 3.64 8.19
N LEU A 63 2.77 2.74 8.45
CA LEU A 63 2.10 2.60 9.74
C LEU A 63 3.06 2.19 10.88
N ARG A 64 4.21 1.57 10.59
CA ARG A 64 5.25 1.30 11.61
C ARG A 64 5.77 2.56 12.29
N ILE A 65 5.76 3.71 11.61
CA ILE A 65 6.29 4.97 12.18
C ILE A 65 5.41 5.42 13.35
N PRO A 66 4.10 5.74 13.16
CA PRO A 66 3.24 6.13 14.27
C PRO A 66 3.04 5.00 15.28
N PHE A 67 3.06 3.73 14.85
CA PHE A 67 3.06 2.61 15.81
C PHE A 67 4.27 2.66 16.75
N SER A 68 5.47 2.92 16.21
CA SER A 68 6.69 2.99 17.03
C SER A 68 6.71 4.22 17.95
N GLU A 69 6.07 5.31 17.54
CA GLU A 69 5.92 6.51 18.38
C GLU A 69 5.02 6.24 19.60
N VAL A 70 3.99 5.41 19.44
CA VAL A 70 3.02 5.10 20.50
C VAL A 70 3.46 3.94 21.39
N PHE A 71 3.95 2.85 20.79
CA PHE A 71 4.26 1.59 21.49
C PHE A 71 5.76 1.35 21.70
N GLY A 72 6.60 2.33 21.33
CA GLY A 72 8.06 2.20 21.33
C GLY A 72 8.59 1.48 20.09
N ALA A 73 9.90 1.57 19.86
CA ALA A 73 10.59 1.02 18.69
C ALA A 73 10.71 -0.53 18.70
N VAL A 74 9.59 -1.22 18.93
CA VAL A 74 9.50 -2.68 18.95
C VAL A 74 9.64 -3.21 17.54
N ARG A 75 10.65 -4.05 17.33
CA ARG A 75 10.77 -4.81 16.08
C ARG A 75 9.70 -5.89 16.05
N CYS A 76 8.62 -5.63 15.32
CA CYS A 76 7.52 -6.55 15.16
C CYS A 76 7.00 -6.58 13.71
N ASN A 77 6.36 -7.68 13.35
CA ASN A 77 5.54 -7.80 12.16
C ASN A 77 4.12 -7.25 12.42
N LEU A 78 3.27 -7.20 11.39
CA LEU A 78 1.93 -6.61 11.52
C LEU A 78 1.06 -7.39 12.52
N LYS A 79 1.19 -8.72 12.56
CA LYS A 79 0.42 -9.57 13.48
C LYS A 79 0.77 -9.26 14.94
N GLU A 80 2.05 -9.24 15.25
CA GLU A 80 2.55 -8.88 16.58
C GLU A 80 2.16 -7.45 16.97
N ALA A 81 2.18 -6.51 16.04
CA ALA A 81 1.74 -5.14 16.28
C ALA A 81 0.25 -5.04 16.63
N VAL A 82 -0.59 -5.84 15.97
CA VAL A 82 -2.03 -5.96 16.28
C VAL A 82 -2.23 -6.52 17.70
N GLU A 83 -1.47 -7.55 18.07
CA GLU A 83 -1.49 -8.12 19.43
C GLU A 83 -1.04 -7.11 20.50
N ILE A 84 0.03 -6.34 20.24
CA ILE A 84 0.52 -5.28 21.13
C ILE A 84 -0.52 -4.15 21.28
N ALA A 85 -1.25 -3.85 20.20
CA ALA A 85 -2.33 -2.87 20.22
C ALA A 85 -3.61 -3.37 20.91
N GLY A 86 -3.67 -4.65 21.30
CA GLY A 86 -4.81 -5.26 21.97
C GLY A 86 -6.03 -5.51 21.07
N LEU A 87 -5.80 -5.73 19.76
CA LEU A 87 -6.83 -5.98 18.74
C LEU A 87 -6.91 -7.44 18.29
#